data_AF-A0A963SZP1-F1
#
_entry.id   AF-A0A963SZP1-F1
#
_cell.length_a   1.000
_cell.length_b   1.000
_cell.length_c   1.000
_cell.angle_alpha   90.00
_cell.angle_beta   90.00
_cell.angle_gamma   90.00
#
_symmetry.space_group_name_H-M   'P 1'
#
loop_
_entity.id
_entity.type
_entity.pdbx_description
1 polymer ?
#
loop_
_entity_poly.entity_id
_entity_poly.type
_entity_poly.pdbx_seq_one_letter_code
_entity_poly.pdbx_strand_id
1 'polypeptide(L)'
;MIWSFVKIVLFVAAVAGLTLLAGYLSENGDGVRITVANMEFNLGPVQAIILALVALLLFWIALKLLGLIVALVKFLNGDETALSRYFDRNRERKGYQALSDAVMALASGEARVAMSQASKAEKYLNRPELTNLLTAQAAELSGDTRRATEVYKRLLGDDRTRFVGIRGLMKQKLAEGDTDVALKLAETAYALKPRHEELQNALLKLQTSKGDWKGARDVLGAKRKQGLLPRDVHQRRDAVLALQEARQVFDENASIEAREAAIAANRLSPDLIPAAVLAAQSYIMNGKPKLATRILKKAWEAQPHPDLATAFAAIVPDETAAARLRRFEPLMAINPQDEETRMLRAELNIAAEDFPAARRALGNLPESHPTARSLTIMAAITRGEGADDVLVRGWLTRALTASRGPKWVCDKCHNVYSEWAPTCEGCGGLDTLSWREPPQSESPMAHGSDMLPLIVGHLASADAAGEDRLDRSGDSDANGHDETMIIDEDGAGRP
;
A
#
# COMPACT_ATOMS: atom_id res chain seq x y z
N MET A 1 11.63 -60.41 21.52
CA MET A 1 10.98 -61.58 22.16
C MET A 1 11.83 -62.86 22.08
N ILE A 2 12.34 -63.25 20.90
CA ILE A 2 13.10 -64.51 20.71
C ILE A 2 14.31 -64.65 21.66
N TRP A 3 15.08 -63.57 21.88
CA TRP A 3 16.25 -63.62 22.75
C TRP A 3 15.94 -63.77 24.25
N SER A 4 14.82 -63.19 24.72
CA SER A 4 14.33 -63.43 26.08
C SER A 4 13.83 -64.86 26.25
N PHE A 5 13.18 -65.41 25.22
CA PHE A 5 12.74 -66.80 25.20
C PHE A 5 13.93 -67.77 25.31
N VAL A 6 14.99 -67.57 24.52
CA VAL A 6 16.22 -68.41 24.57
C VAL A 6 16.87 -68.37 25.96
N LYS A 7 16.92 -67.20 26.62
CA LYS A 7 17.47 -67.07 27.98
C LYS A 7 16.66 -67.85 29.01
N ILE A 8 15.34 -67.77 28.93
CA ILE A 8 14.44 -68.48 29.84
C ILE A 8 14.58 -69.99 29.62
N VAL A 9 14.60 -70.45 28.37
CA VAL A 9 14.78 -71.87 28.04
C VAL A 9 16.13 -72.40 28.55
N LEU A 10 17.23 -71.66 28.35
CA LEU A 10 18.55 -72.05 28.87
C LEU A 10 18.60 -72.09 30.40
N PHE A 11 17.97 -71.13 31.06
CA PHE A 11 17.91 -71.11 32.53
C PHE A 11 17.09 -72.30 33.06
N VAL A 12 15.92 -72.56 32.47
CA VAL A 12 15.08 -73.71 32.84
C VAL A 12 15.82 -75.02 32.57
N ALA A 13 16.52 -75.15 31.45
CA ALA A 13 17.34 -76.33 31.13
C ALA A 13 18.48 -76.54 32.14
N ALA A 14 19.15 -75.46 32.56
CA ALA A 14 20.21 -75.54 33.57
C ALA A 14 19.65 -75.94 34.95
N VAL A 15 18.52 -75.36 35.37
CA VAL A 15 17.84 -75.75 36.61
C VAL A 15 17.37 -77.20 36.54
N ALA A 16 16.77 -77.63 35.44
CA ALA A 16 16.32 -79.00 35.22
C ALA A 16 17.50 -79.99 35.31
N GLY A 17 18.62 -79.68 34.65
CA GLY A 17 19.85 -80.47 34.73
C GLY A 17 20.40 -80.57 36.16
N LEU A 18 20.41 -79.46 36.91
CA LEU A 18 20.84 -79.46 38.30
C LEU A 18 19.89 -80.25 39.21
N THR A 19 18.57 -80.18 38.99
CA THR A 19 17.60 -80.98 39.75
C THR A 19 17.73 -82.48 39.46
N LEU A 20 17.98 -82.86 38.20
CA LEU A 20 18.23 -84.27 37.85
C LEU A 20 19.54 -84.78 38.46
N LEU A 21 20.58 -83.96 38.44
CA LEU A 21 21.87 -84.26 39.08
C LEU A 21 21.70 -84.42 40.60
N ALA A 22 20.94 -83.52 41.24
CA ALA A 22 20.65 -83.58 42.68
C ALA A 22 19.82 -84.82 43.04
N GLY A 23 18.84 -85.20 42.23
CA GLY A 23 18.06 -86.44 42.40
C GLY A 23 18.95 -87.69 42.30
N TYR A 24 19.79 -87.75 41.27
CA TYR A 24 20.74 -88.86 41.08
C TYR A 24 21.75 -89.00 42.23
N LEU A 25 22.18 -87.87 42.82
CA LEU A 25 23.05 -87.83 44.00
C LEU A 25 22.34 -88.27 45.28
N SER A 26 21.05 -87.94 45.41
CA SER A 26 20.24 -88.34 46.57
C SER A 26 19.98 -89.84 46.61
N GLU A 27 19.91 -90.52 45.46
CA GLU A 27 19.63 -91.95 45.38
C GLU A 27 20.87 -92.83 45.56
N ASN A 28 22.06 -92.33 45.20
CA ASN A 28 23.29 -93.14 45.18
C ASN A 28 24.21 -92.97 46.41
N GLY A 29 23.94 -92.04 47.32
CA GLY A 29 24.57 -91.95 48.66
C GLY A 29 26.08 -91.63 48.73
N ASP A 30 26.83 -91.86 47.66
CA ASP A 30 28.24 -91.49 47.53
C ASP A 30 28.37 -90.09 46.92
N GLY A 31 29.26 -89.28 47.51
CA GLY A 31 29.50 -87.89 47.10
C GLY A 31 29.91 -87.73 45.63
N VAL A 32 29.88 -86.48 45.14
CA VAL A 32 30.31 -86.18 43.77
C VAL A 32 31.83 -86.32 43.68
N ARG A 33 32.32 -87.31 42.93
CA ARG A 33 33.75 -87.42 42.60
C ARG A 33 34.05 -86.62 41.35
N ILE A 34 34.63 -85.43 41.51
CA ILE A 34 35.10 -84.62 40.39
C ILE A 34 36.59 -84.90 40.22
N THR A 35 36.97 -85.52 39.10
CA THR A 35 38.37 -85.72 38.72
C THR A 35 38.79 -84.65 37.72
N VAL A 36 39.64 -83.73 38.15
CA VAL A 36 40.21 -82.68 37.28
C VAL A 36 41.72 -82.70 37.48
N ALA A 37 42.45 -82.81 36.37
CA ALA A 37 43.92 -82.78 36.35
C ALA A 37 44.59 -83.77 37.34
N ASN A 38 44.11 -85.03 37.38
CA ASN A 38 44.65 -86.11 38.22
C ASN A 38 44.52 -85.91 39.75
N MET A 39 43.73 -84.93 40.21
CA MET A 39 43.33 -84.79 41.61
C MET A 39 41.88 -85.23 41.80
N GLU A 40 41.63 -86.06 42.81
CA GLU A 40 40.30 -86.53 43.15
C GLU A 40 39.71 -85.68 44.28
N PHE A 41 38.69 -84.88 43.96
CA PHE A 41 37.91 -84.17 44.96
C PHE A 41 36.65 -84.98 45.26
N ASN A 42 36.55 -85.48 46.49
CA ASN A 42 35.35 -86.15 46.98
C ASN A 42 34.47 -85.12 47.69
N LEU A 43 33.47 -84.59 46.97
CA LEU A 43 32.62 -83.53 47.45
C LEU A 43 31.45 -84.11 48.24
N GLY A 44 31.38 -83.77 49.53
CA GLY A 44 30.21 -84.10 50.34
C GLY A 44 28.94 -83.40 49.83
N PRO A 45 27.74 -83.83 50.27
CA PRO A 45 26.46 -83.29 49.77
C PRO A 45 26.35 -81.76 49.87
N VAL A 46 26.86 -81.18 50.95
CA VAL A 46 26.86 -79.72 51.17
C VAL A 46 27.80 -79.00 50.21
N GLN A 47 28.96 -79.59 49.91
CA GLN A 47 29.95 -78.98 49.00
C GLN A 47 29.47 -79.03 47.54
N ALA A 48 28.74 -80.07 47.15
CA ALA A 48 28.11 -80.17 45.83
C ALA A 48 27.04 -79.08 45.62
N ILE A 49 26.23 -78.80 46.64
CA ILE A 49 25.22 -77.71 46.58
C ILE A 49 25.89 -76.34 46.45
N ILE A 50 26.96 -76.09 47.22
CA ILE A 50 27.71 -74.83 47.13
C ILE A 50 28.32 -74.67 45.73
N LEU A 51 28.89 -75.72 45.16
CA LEU A 51 29.47 -75.70 43.82
C LEU A 51 28.39 -75.43 42.74
N ALA A 52 27.21 -76.04 42.87
CA ALA A 52 26.08 -75.78 41.99
C ALA A 52 25.59 -74.31 42.06
N LEU A 53 25.51 -73.74 43.26
CA LEU A 53 25.13 -72.33 43.44
C LEU A 53 26.17 -71.37 42.85
N VAL A 54 27.46 -71.66 43.05
CA VAL A 54 28.56 -70.87 42.46
C VAL A 54 28.53 -70.97 40.93
N ALA A 55 28.29 -72.16 40.36
CA ALA A 55 28.16 -72.34 38.92
C ALA A 55 26.96 -71.56 38.34
N LEU A 56 25.81 -71.56 39.02
CA LEU A 56 24.63 -70.75 38.65
C LEU A 56 24.93 -69.25 38.68
N LEU A 57 25.61 -68.78 39.72
CA LEU A 57 26.02 -67.38 39.84
C LEU A 57 26.97 -66.98 38.69
N LEU A 58 28.00 -67.79 38.44
CA LEU A 58 28.96 -67.55 37.35
C LEU A 58 28.28 -67.56 35.99
N PHE A 59 27.34 -68.48 35.76
CA PHE A 59 26.55 -68.51 34.52
C PHE A 59 25.67 -67.26 34.36
N TRP A 60 25.03 -66.80 35.43
CA TRP A 60 24.26 -65.56 35.43
C TRP A 60 25.12 -64.33 35.11
N ILE A 61 26.31 -64.24 35.71
CA ILE A 61 27.31 -63.19 35.45
C ILE A 61 27.77 -63.25 33.98
N ALA A 62 28.06 -64.43 33.45
CA ALA A 62 28.47 -64.62 32.06
C ALA A 62 27.39 -64.15 31.07
N LEU A 63 26.11 -64.45 31.33
CA LEU A 63 25.00 -63.97 30.51
C LEU A 63 24.83 -62.44 30.57
N LYS A 64 25.15 -61.80 31.70
CA LYS A 64 25.17 -60.34 31.84
C LYS A 64 26.32 -59.72 31.06
N LEU A 65 27.52 -60.28 31.17
CA LEU A 65 28.71 -59.85 30.41
C LEU A 65 28.50 -59.99 28.91
N LEU A 66 27.96 -61.12 28.44
CA LEU A 66 27.65 -61.33 27.03
C LEU A 66 26.59 -60.33 26.52
N GLY A 67 25.58 -60.02 27.34
CA GLY A 67 24.61 -58.97 27.03
C GLY A 67 25.24 -57.57 26.91
N LEU A 68 26.23 -57.27 27.75
CA LEU A 68 26.98 -56.02 27.71
C LEU A 68 27.87 -55.92 26.47
N ILE A 69 28.53 -57.02 26.09
CA ILE A 69 29.32 -57.10 24.84
C ILE A 69 28.43 -56.90 23.61
N VAL A 70 27.27 -57.56 23.54
CA VAL A 70 26.32 -57.37 22.43
C VAL A 70 25.81 -55.93 22.37
N ALA A 71 25.55 -55.28 23.51
CA ALA A 71 25.16 -53.88 23.56
C ALA A 71 26.28 -52.95 23.07
N LEU A 72 27.54 -53.23 23.42
CA LEU A 72 28.71 -52.49 22.96
C LEU A 72 28.92 -52.63 21.44
N VAL A 73 28.75 -53.84 20.90
CA VAL A 73 28.83 -54.10 19.46
C VAL A 73 27.70 -53.40 18.70
N LYS A 74 26.47 -53.42 19.22
CA LYS A 74 25.35 -52.66 18.62
C LYS A 74 25.55 -51.16 18.67
N PHE A 75 26.16 -50.64 19.73
CA PHE A 75 26.54 -49.24 19.86
C PHE A 75 27.60 -48.83 18.83
N LEU A 76 28.62 -49.67 18.62
CA LEU A 76 29.64 -49.46 17.58
C LEU A 76 29.08 -49.59 16.16
N ASN A 77 28.09 -50.46 15.95
CA ASN A 77 27.43 -50.66 14.65
C ASN A 77 26.30 -49.65 14.33
N GLY A 78 26.07 -48.64 15.18
CA GLY A 78 25.17 -47.52 14.85
C GLY A 78 23.67 -47.81 14.97
N ASP A 79 23.27 -48.85 15.70
CA ASP A 79 21.86 -49.19 15.93
C ASP A 79 21.23 -48.19 16.93
N GLU A 80 20.08 -47.60 16.62
CA GLU A 80 19.41 -46.55 17.41
C GLU A 80 19.05 -47.01 18.84
N THR A 81 19.98 -46.80 19.77
CA THR A 81 19.81 -47.14 21.18
C THR A 81 18.85 -46.18 21.90
N ALA A 82 18.33 -46.57 23.06
CA ALA A 82 17.48 -45.72 23.88
C ALA A 82 18.15 -44.38 24.30
N LEU A 83 19.48 -44.33 24.30
CA LEU A 83 20.26 -43.11 24.56
C LEU A 83 20.22 -42.12 23.40
N SER A 84 20.34 -42.55 22.13
CA SER A 84 20.24 -41.63 20.99
C SER A 84 18.88 -40.95 20.95
N ARG A 85 17.79 -41.73 21.15
CA ARG A 85 16.43 -41.19 21.25
C ARG A 85 16.24 -40.14 22.34
N TYR A 86 16.92 -40.27 23.48
CA TYR A 86 16.87 -39.25 24.54
C TYR A 86 17.62 -37.97 24.13
N PHE A 87 18.81 -38.10 23.53
CA PHE A 87 19.57 -36.94 23.05
C PHE A 87 18.90 -36.23 21.89
N ASP A 88 18.33 -36.95 20.92
CA ASP A 88 17.60 -36.39 19.80
C ASP A 88 16.36 -35.64 20.28
N ARG A 89 15.61 -36.22 21.22
CA ARG A 89 14.43 -35.57 21.82
C ARG A 89 14.81 -34.32 22.64
N ASN A 90 15.96 -34.34 23.33
CA ASN A 90 16.47 -33.17 24.05
C ASN A 90 16.96 -32.08 23.08
N ARG A 91 17.62 -32.48 21.99
CA ARG A 91 18.08 -31.59 20.92
C ARG A 91 16.90 -30.90 20.24
N GLU A 92 15.87 -31.66 19.90
CA GLU A 92 14.64 -31.16 19.30
C GLU A 92 13.90 -30.20 20.25
N ARG A 93 13.79 -30.53 21.56
CA ARG A 93 13.21 -29.64 22.56
C ARG A 93 13.95 -28.30 22.65
N LYS A 94 15.28 -28.33 22.71
CA LYS A 94 16.12 -27.11 22.71
C LYS A 94 15.97 -26.33 21.41
N GLY A 95 15.85 -27.03 20.28
CA GLY A 95 15.64 -26.44 18.97
C GLY A 95 14.32 -25.69 18.86
N TYR A 96 13.21 -26.29 19.27
CA TYR A 96 11.91 -25.61 19.28
C TYR A 96 11.83 -24.50 20.32
N GLN A 97 12.50 -24.64 21.47
CA GLN A 97 12.60 -23.54 22.44
C GLN A 97 13.34 -22.34 21.84
N ALA A 98 14.50 -22.56 21.21
CA ALA A 98 15.23 -21.50 20.52
C ALA A 98 14.40 -20.90 19.36
N LEU A 99 13.62 -21.72 18.65
CA LEU A 99 12.72 -21.25 17.61
C LEU A 99 11.62 -20.34 18.18
N SER A 100 11.01 -20.73 19.30
CA SER A 100 10.02 -19.93 20.02
C SER A 100 10.60 -18.60 20.50
N ASP A 101 11.78 -18.64 21.13
CA ASP A 101 12.49 -17.44 21.60
C ASP A 101 12.85 -16.51 20.44
N ALA A 102 13.23 -17.06 19.27
CA ALA A 102 13.50 -16.27 18.08
C ALA A 102 12.25 -15.56 17.55
N VAL A 103 11.10 -16.24 17.52
CA VAL A 103 9.81 -15.63 17.11
C VAL A 103 9.40 -14.53 18.08
N MET A 104 9.53 -14.76 19.39
CA MET A 104 9.22 -13.74 20.41
C MET A 104 10.13 -12.52 20.26
N ALA A 105 11.43 -12.73 20.03
CA ALA A 105 12.38 -11.64 19.80
C ALA A 105 12.11 -10.86 18.50
N LEU A 106 11.65 -11.53 17.43
CA LEU A 106 11.21 -10.85 16.20
C LEU A 106 9.99 -9.96 16.48
N ALA A 107 9.02 -10.48 17.25
CA ALA A 107 7.83 -9.73 17.63
C ALA A 107 8.14 -8.54 18.56
N SER A 108 9.15 -8.65 19.42
CA SER A 108 9.59 -7.55 20.29
C SER A 108 10.54 -6.55 19.61
N GLY A 109 10.97 -6.81 18.37
CA GLY A 109 11.92 -5.94 17.65
C GLY A 109 13.40 -6.16 18.02
N GLU A 110 13.72 -7.21 18.75
CA GLU A 110 15.08 -7.53 19.23
C GLU A 110 15.90 -8.29 18.18
N ALA A 111 16.38 -7.58 17.15
CA ALA A 111 17.05 -8.18 15.99
C ALA A 111 18.25 -9.10 16.32
N ARG A 112 19.13 -8.67 17.24
CA ARG A 112 20.32 -9.46 17.62
C ARG A 112 19.96 -10.74 18.36
N VAL A 113 18.99 -10.65 19.27
CA VAL A 113 18.50 -11.80 20.05
C VAL A 113 17.83 -12.79 19.10
N ALA A 114 16.94 -12.30 18.23
CA ALA A 114 16.29 -13.09 17.18
C ALA A 114 17.30 -13.83 16.31
N MET A 115 18.34 -13.14 15.81
CA MET A 115 19.39 -13.74 14.99
C MET A 115 20.17 -14.83 15.73
N SER A 116 20.51 -14.59 17.00
CA SER A 116 21.24 -15.54 17.83
C SER A 116 20.42 -16.82 18.11
N GLN A 117 19.13 -16.66 18.38
CA GLN A 117 18.22 -17.77 18.65
C GLN A 117 17.85 -18.52 17.36
N ALA A 118 17.69 -17.83 16.23
CA ALA A 118 17.51 -18.46 14.92
C ALA A 118 18.72 -19.34 14.55
N SER A 119 19.94 -18.85 14.78
CA SER A 119 21.18 -19.62 14.55
C SER A 119 21.29 -20.83 15.47
N LYS A 120 20.81 -20.75 16.72
CA LYS A 120 20.73 -21.91 17.63
C LYS A 120 19.69 -22.92 17.15
N ALA A 121 18.51 -22.44 16.74
CA ALA A 121 17.45 -23.28 16.21
C ALA A 121 17.91 -24.04 14.95
N GLU A 122 18.64 -23.38 14.04
CA GLU A 122 19.26 -24.00 12.86
C GLU A 122 20.18 -25.17 13.26
N LYS A 123 21.10 -24.94 14.19
CA LYS A 123 22.03 -25.99 14.70
C LYS A 123 21.31 -27.17 15.34
N TYR A 124 20.21 -26.93 16.06
CA TYR A 124 19.53 -27.98 16.79
C TYR A 124 18.52 -28.76 15.93
N LEU A 125 17.73 -28.08 15.09
CA LEU A 125 16.64 -28.70 14.35
C LEU A 125 17.06 -29.25 12.98
N ASN A 126 18.08 -28.70 12.33
CA ASN A 126 18.45 -29.03 10.94
C ASN A 126 17.24 -29.00 9.98
N ARG A 127 16.29 -28.07 10.20
CA ARG A 127 15.10 -27.86 9.36
C ARG A 127 15.18 -26.51 8.63
N PRO A 128 15.89 -26.46 7.49
CA PRO A 128 16.20 -25.21 6.81
C PRO A 128 14.96 -24.43 6.40
N GLU A 129 13.81 -25.07 6.19
CA GLU A 129 12.57 -24.42 5.76
C GLU A 129 12.07 -23.39 6.79
N LEU A 130 12.16 -23.74 8.07
CA LEU A 130 11.70 -22.91 9.19
C LEU A 130 12.80 -21.98 9.68
N THR A 131 14.03 -22.48 9.78
CA THR A 131 15.13 -21.73 10.39
C THR A 131 15.70 -20.67 9.45
N ASN A 132 15.70 -20.91 8.13
CA ASN A 132 16.06 -19.88 7.16
C ASN A 132 15.05 -18.72 7.17
N LEU A 133 13.75 -18.99 7.33
CA LEU A 133 12.77 -17.90 7.41
C LEU A 133 13.03 -16.96 8.60
N LEU A 134 13.26 -17.52 9.78
CA LEU A 134 13.58 -16.72 10.97
C LEU A 134 14.90 -15.98 10.82
N THR A 135 15.89 -16.62 10.21
CA THR A 135 17.18 -16.00 9.93
C THR A 135 17.05 -14.83 8.96
N ALA A 136 16.23 -14.97 7.91
CA ALA A 136 15.98 -13.90 6.94
C ALA A 136 15.24 -12.73 7.58
N GLN A 137 14.18 -12.99 8.35
CA GLN A 137 13.43 -11.95 9.07
C GLN A 137 14.28 -11.24 10.12
N ALA A 138 15.13 -11.97 10.84
CA ALA A 138 16.05 -11.37 11.81
C ALA A 138 17.10 -10.50 11.13
N ALA A 139 17.61 -10.92 9.96
CA ALA A 139 18.56 -10.14 9.16
C ALA A 139 17.90 -8.85 8.63
N GLU A 140 16.66 -8.94 8.15
CA GLU A 140 15.88 -7.79 7.69
C GLU A 140 15.65 -6.80 8.83
N LEU A 141 15.27 -7.28 10.02
CA LEU A 141 15.07 -6.46 11.22
C LEU A 141 16.37 -5.81 11.71
N SER A 142 17.53 -6.45 11.53
CA SER A 142 18.84 -5.87 11.86
C SER A 142 19.38 -4.92 10.79
N GLY A 143 18.70 -4.78 9.64
CA GLY A 143 19.18 -4.01 8.50
C GLY A 143 20.28 -4.70 7.67
N ASP A 144 20.56 -5.99 7.90
CA ASP A 144 21.52 -6.76 7.11
C ASP A 144 20.84 -7.32 5.85
N THR A 145 20.61 -6.42 4.89
CA THR A 145 19.91 -6.71 3.64
C THR A 145 20.63 -7.77 2.79
N ARG A 146 21.97 -7.80 2.82
CA ARG A 146 22.78 -8.78 2.11
C ARG A 146 22.52 -10.20 2.63
N ARG A 147 22.60 -10.38 3.94
CA ARG A 147 22.32 -11.69 4.56
C ARG A 147 20.86 -12.08 4.38
N ALA A 148 19.92 -11.14 4.50
CA ALA A 148 18.50 -11.40 4.24
C ALA A 148 18.29 -11.92 2.81
N THR A 149 18.88 -11.28 1.80
CA THR A 149 18.81 -11.71 0.41
C THR A 149 19.36 -13.12 0.20
N GLU A 150 20.54 -13.43 0.74
CA GLU A 150 21.16 -14.75 0.62
C GLU A 150 20.27 -15.85 1.23
N VAL A 151 19.67 -15.58 2.38
CA VAL A 151 18.79 -16.53 3.07
C VAL A 151 17.44 -16.65 2.34
N TYR A 152 16.84 -15.56 1.87
CA TYR A 152 15.62 -15.61 1.06
C TYR A 152 15.83 -16.38 -0.25
N LYS A 153 17.00 -16.26 -0.89
CA LYS A 153 17.37 -17.07 -2.07
C LYS A 153 17.42 -18.56 -1.75
N ARG A 154 17.94 -18.95 -0.57
CA ARG A 154 17.92 -20.36 -0.12
C ARG A 154 16.50 -20.91 0.02
N LEU A 155 15.55 -20.09 0.47
CA LEU A 155 14.12 -20.46 0.56
C LEU A 155 13.46 -20.69 -0.81
N LEU A 156 14.07 -20.31 -1.93
CA LEU A 156 13.50 -20.56 -3.25
C LEU A 156 13.62 -22.03 -3.68
N GLY A 157 14.56 -22.77 -3.08
CA GLY A 157 14.86 -24.17 -3.41
C GLY A 157 13.77 -25.16 -2.99
N ASP A 158 12.89 -24.80 -2.05
CA ASP A 158 11.79 -25.63 -1.59
C ASP A 158 10.43 -25.00 -1.94
N ASP A 159 9.54 -25.78 -2.55
CA ASP A 159 8.18 -25.38 -2.92
C ASP A 159 7.38 -24.79 -1.74
N ARG A 160 7.58 -25.32 -0.52
CA ARG A 160 6.84 -24.89 0.68
C ARG A 160 7.21 -23.47 1.12
N THR A 161 8.45 -23.05 0.85
CA THR A 161 9.00 -21.77 1.32
C THR A 161 9.22 -20.76 0.19
N ARG A 162 9.17 -21.21 -1.07
CA ARG A 162 9.37 -20.37 -2.26
C ARG A 162 8.54 -19.09 -2.25
N PHE A 163 7.25 -19.17 -1.93
CA PHE A 163 6.38 -18.00 -1.86
C PHE A 163 6.90 -16.94 -0.88
N VAL A 164 7.33 -17.37 0.31
CA VAL A 164 7.82 -16.47 1.35
C VAL A 164 9.18 -15.88 0.97
N GLY A 165 10.05 -16.69 0.34
CA GLY A 165 11.31 -16.23 -0.24
C GLY A 165 11.11 -15.12 -1.27
N ILE A 166 10.22 -15.32 -2.24
CA ILE A 166 9.92 -14.32 -3.28
C ILE A 166 9.32 -13.06 -2.66
N ARG A 167 8.37 -13.19 -1.73
CA ARG A 167 7.77 -12.04 -1.03
C ARG A 167 8.81 -11.22 -0.28
N GLY A 168 9.74 -11.87 0.42
CA GLY A 168 10.85 -11.22 1.12
C GLY A 168 11.77 -10.44 0.18
N LEU A 169 12.20 -11.08 -0.91
CA LEU A 169 13.01 -10.43 -1.96
C LEU A 169 12.28 -9.26 -2.61
N MET A 170 10.99 -9.42 -2.89
CA MET A 170 10.15 -8.36 -3.48
C MET A 170 10.09 -7.14 -2.55
N LYS A 171 9.85 -7.35 -1.25
CA LYS A 171 9.81 -6.26 -0.27
C LYS A 171 11.15 -5.54 -0.17
N GLN A 172 12.25 -6.28 -0.20
CA GLN A 172 13.58 -5.69 -0.19
C GLN A 172 13.83 -4.84 -1.45
N LYS A 173 13.45 -5.34 -2.63
CA LYS A 173 13.57 -4.60 -3.89
C LYS A 173 12.73 -3.33 -3.93
N LEU A 174 11.52 -3.38 -3.37
CA LEU A 174 10.69 -2.19 -3.17
C LEU A 174 11.36 -1.16 -2.25
N ALA A 175 12.01 -1.60 -1.18
CA ALA A 175 12.74 -0.71 -0.27
C ALA A 175 13.99 -0.09 -0.92
N GLU A 176 14.63 -0.82 -1.84
CA GLU A 176 15.76 -0.34 -2.66
C GLU A 176 15.32 0.61 -3.80
N GLY A 177 14.02 0.74 -4.06
CA GLY A 177 13.47 1.50 -5.19
C GLY A 177 13.51 0.77 -6.54
N ASP A 178 13.95 -0.49 -6.56
CA ASP A 178 14.00 -1.35 -7.76
C ASP A 178 12.61 -1.95 -8.06
N THR A 179 11.74 -1.11 -8.61
CA THR A 179 10.35 -1.46 -8.92
C THR A 179 10.23 -2.46 -10.07
N ASP A 180 11.20 -2.48 -10.99
CA ASP A 180 11.22 -3.40 -12.13
C ASP A 180 11.44 -4.84 -11.70
N VAL A 181 12.43 -5.10 -10.84
CA VAL A 181 12.64 -6.43 -10.28
C VAL A 181 11.52 -6.79 -9.32
N ALA A 182 11.04 -5.83 -8.52
CA ALA A 182 9.90 -6.07 -7.63
C ALA A 182 8.64 -6.51 -8.39
N LEU A 183 8.35 -5.93 -9.57
CA LEU A 183 7.22 -6.33 -10.40
C LEU A 183 7.35 -7.79 -10.87
N LYS A 184 8.52 -8.19 -11.40
CA LYS A 184 8.76 -9.58 -11.83
C LYS A 184 8.61 -10.57 -10.68
N LEU A 185 9.08 -10.20 -9.48
CA LEU A 185 8.90 -11.01 -8.28
C LEU A 185 7.43 -11.09 -7.86
N ALA A 186 6.68 -9.98 -7.98
CA ALA A 186 5.25 -9.95 -7.69
C ALA A 186 4.45 -10.84 -8.64
N GLU A 187 4.74 -10.80 -9.95
CA GLU A 187 4.14 -11.69 -10.96
C GLU A 187 4.42 -13.17 -10.65
N THR A 188 5.68 -13.49 -10.32
CA THR A 188 6.09 -14.86 -9.95
C THR A 188 5.38 -15.31 -8.68
N ALA A 189 5.30 -14.46 -7.66
CA ALA A 189 4.57 -14.77 -6.44
C ALA A 189 3.06 -14.96 -6.71
N TYR A 190 2.49 -14.19 -7.64
CA TYR A 190 1.07 -14.24 -7.96
C TYR A 190 0.71 -15.56 -8.66
N ALA A 191 1.58 -16.05 -9.54
CA ALA A 191 1.45 -17.38 -10.13
C ALA A 191 1.44 -18.51 -9.08
N LEU A 192 2.19 -18.35 -7.98
CA LEU A 192 2.23 -19.33 -6.88
C LEU A 192 1.02 -19.26 -5.94
N LYS A 193 0.59 -18.06 -5.55
CA LYS A 193 -0.56 -17.86 -4.64
C LYS A 193 -1.47 -16.73 -5.12
N PRO A 194 -2.32 -16.98 -6.14
CA PRO A 194 -3.16 -15.95 -6.77
C PRO A 194 -4.30 -15.43 -5.90
N ARG A 195 -4.58 -16.08 -4.76
CA ARG A 195 -5.60 -15.66 -3.77
C ARG A 195 -5.05 -14.84 -2.61
N HIS A 196 -3.74 -14.55 -2.60
CA HIS A 196 -3.13 -13.74 -1.53
C HIS A 196 -3.42 -12.25 -1.74
N GLU A 197 -4.27 -11.67 -0.89
CA GLU A 197 -4.79 -10.32 -1.08
C GLU A 197 -3.71 -9.23 -1.09
N GLU A 198 -2.80 -9.21 -0.11
CA GLU A 198 -1.75 -8.17 -0.04
C GLU A 198 -0.87 -8.19 -1.29
N LEU A 199 -0.67 -9.38 -1.88
CA LEU A 199 0.15 -9.54 -3.06
C LEU A 199 -0.57 -9.01 -4.30
N GLN A 200 -1.87 -9.29 -4.43
CA GLN A 200 -2.68 -8.69 -5.49
C GLN A 200 -2.67 -7.16 -5.40
N ASN A 201 -2.75 -6.61 -4.19
CA ASN A 201 -2.72 -5.16 -3.98
C ASN A 201 -1.36 -4.57 -4.37
N ALA A 202 -0.25 -5.24 -3.99
CA ALA A 202 1.09 -4.83 -4.36
C ALA A 202 1.34 -4.94 -5.87
N LEU A 203 0.93 -6.06 -6.50
CA LEU A 203 1.05 -6.30 -7.93
C LEU A 203 0.23 -5.28 -8.71
N LEU A 204 -1.03 -5.04 -8.33
CA LEU A 204 -1.88 -4.03 -8.95
C LEU A 204 -1.21 -2.64 -8.91
N LYS A 205 -0.67 -2.24 -7.75
CA LYS A 205 0.02 -0.96 -7.60
C LYS A 205 1.27 -0.87 -8.49
N LEU A 206 2.06 -1.95 -8.58
CA LEU A 206 3.27 -2.00 -9.41
C LEU A 206 2.92 -1.93 -10.91
N GLN A 207 1.92 -2.70 -11.35
CA GLN A 207 1.45 -2.70 -12.73
C GLN A 207 0.90 -1.34 -13.14
N THR A 208 0.04 -0.71 -12.32
CA THR A 208 -0.49 0.62 -12.62
C THR A 208 0.59 1.69 -12.63
N SER A 209 1.62 1.57 -11.77
CA SER A 209 2.73 2.54 -11.74
C SER A 209 3.64 2.39 -12.97
N LYS A 210 3.80 1.17 -13.49
CA LYS A 210 4.58 0.89 -14.70
C LYS A 210 3.81 1.14 -16.01
N GLY A 211 2.49 1.31 -15.92
CA GLY A 211 1.61 1.41 -17.09
C GLY A 211 1.24 0.08 -17.73
N ASP A 212 1.38 -1.05 -17.02
CA ASP A 212 0.83 -2.35 -17.43
C ASP A 212 -0.66 -2.42 -17.08
N TRP A 213 -1.48 -1.70 -17.86
CA TRP A 213 -2.92 -1.60 -17.61
C TRP A 213 -3.64 -2.94 -17.85
N LYS A 214 -3.19 -3.71 -18.84
CA LYS A 214 -3.79 -5.01 -19.16
C LYS A 214 -3.57 -6.00 -18.01
N GLY A 215 -2.34 -6.12 -17.50
CA GLY A 215 -2.06 -6.96 -16.34
C GLY A 215 -2.82 -6.51 -15.09
N ALA A 216 -2.93 -5.20 -14.86
CA ALA A 216 -3.73 -4.65 -13.76
C ALA A 216 -5.22 -5.05 -13.84
N ARG A 217 -5.80 -5.05 -15.06
CA ARG A 217 -7.19 -5.47 -15.29
C ARG A 217 -7.40 -6.96 -15.01
N ASP A 218 -6.45 -7.82 -15.39
CA ASP A 218 -6.51 -9.25 -15.10
C ASP A 218 -6.53 -9.52 -13.59
N VAL A 219 -5.65 -8.84 -12.83
CA VAL A 219 -5.63 -8.92 -11.36
C VAL A 219 -6.94 -8.40 -10.77
N LEU A 220 -7.47 -7.28 -11.26
CA LEU A 220 -8.73 -6.71 -10.80
C LEU A 220 -9.92 -7.65 -11.04
N GLY A 221 -9.97 -8.28 -12.22
CA GLY A 221 -10.97 -9.28 -12.57
C GLY A 221 -10.89 -10.52 -11.68
N ALA A 222 -9.68 -10.97 -11.35
CA ALA A 222 -9.47 -12.05 -10.40
C ALA A 222 -9.97 -11.69 -8.99
N LYS A 223 -9.70 -10.47 -8.50
CA LYS A 223 -10.20 -9.98 -7.20
C LYS A 223 -11.73 -10.01 -7.13
N ARG A 224 -12.41 -9.56 -8.19
CA ARG A 224 -13.88 -9.63 -8.29
C ARG A 224 -14.38 -11.08 -8.27
N LYS A 225 -13.78 -11.98 -9.05
CA LYS A 225 -14.17 -13.41 -9.07
C LYS A 225 -13.98 -14.09 -7.71
N GLN A 226 -13.05 -13.60 -6.90
CA GLN A 226 -12.79 -14.08 -5.54
C GLN A 226 -13.71 -13.45 -4.48
N GLY A 227 -14.57 -12.49 -4.85
CA GLY A 227 -15.44 -11.80 -3.90
C GLY A 227 -14.75 -10.72 -3.05
N LEU A 228 -13.51 -10.35 -3.39
CA LEU A 228 -12.72 -9.34 -2.67
C LEU A 228 -13.04 -7.89 -3.10
N LEU A 229 -13.92 -7.71 -4.10
CA LEU A 229 -14.24 -6.40 -4.65
C LEU A 229 -15.73 -6.31 -5.04
N PRO A 230 -16.46 -5.27 -4.59
CA PRO A 230 -17.81 -4.98 -5.06
C PRO A 230 -17.87 -4.77 -6.57
N ARG A 231 -19.04 -5.06 -7.18
CA ARG A 231 -19.22 -5.02 -8.64
C ARG A 231 -19.09 -3.61 -9.21
N ASP A 232 -19.66 -2.63 -8.53
CA ASP A 232 -19.61 -1.21 -8.85
C ASP A 232 -18.16 -0.68 -8.80
N VAL A 233 -17.43 -0.97 -7.72
CA VAL A 233 -16.03 -0.57 -7.57
C VAL A 233 -15.15 -1.23 -8.63
N HIS A 234 -15.37 -2.52 -8.93
CA HIS A 234 -14.69 -3.18 -10.03
C HIS A 234 -14.99 -2.49 -11.36
N GLN A 235 -16.27 -2.23 -11.66
CA GLN A 235 -16.68 -1.66 -12.94
C GLN A 235 -16.06 -0.27 -13.16
N ARG A 236 -16.04 0.57 -12.13
CA ARG A 236 -15.38 1.89 -12.19
C ARG A 236 -13.86 1.78 -12.37
N ARG A 237 -13.18 0.95 -11.57
CA ARG A 237 -11.72 0.78 -11.69
C ARG A 237 -11.31 0.13 -13.01
N ASP A 238 -12.08 -0.82 -13.52
CA ASP A 238 -11.86 -1.41 -14.85
C ASP A 238 -12.03 -0.35 -15.95
N ALA A 239 -13.01 0.57 -15.81
CA ALA A 239 -13.16 1.70 -16.72
C ALA A 239 -11.93 2.63 -16.69
N VAL A 240 -11.40 2.94 -15.50
CA VAL A 240 -10.18 3.75 -15.35
C VAL A 240 -8.98 3.10 -16.01
N LEU A 241 -8.78 1.78 -15.81
CA LEU A 241 -7.67 1.06 -16.44
C LEU A 241 -7.84 0.95 -17.96
N ALA A 242 -9.06 0.65 -18.44
CA ALA A 242 -9.38 0.62 -19.87
C ALA A 242 -9.20 1.99 -20.54
N LEU A 243 -9.48 3.08 -19.82
CA LEU A 243 -9.23 4.44 -20.30
C LEU A 243 -7.74 4.70 -20.51
N GLN A 244 -6.88 4.25 -19.59
CA GLN A 244 -5.44 4.42 -19.72
C GLN A 244 -4.84 3.56 -20.84
N GLU A 245 -5.33 2.32 -20.96
CA GLU A 245 -5.01 1.45 -22.10
C GLU A 245 -5.38 2.14 -23.43
N ALA A 246 -6.56 2.77 -23.52
CA ALA A 246 -6.95 3.52 -24.69
C ALA A 246 -6.04 4.74 -24.96
N ARG A 247 -5.69 5.51 -23.92
CA ARG A 247 -4.82 6.70 -24.05
C ARG A 247 -3.44 6.36 -24.63
N GLN A 248 -2.81 5.28 -24.15
CA GLN A 248 -1.50 4.85 -24.68
C GLN A 248 -1.54 4.58 -26.19
N VAL A 249 -2.62 3.97 -26.70
CA VAL A 249 -2.76 3.69 -28.14
C VAL A 249 -3.19 4.95 -28.92
N PHE A 250 -3.84 5.92 -28.28
CA PHE A 250 -4.18 7.20 -28.90
C PHE A 250 -2.93 8.02 -29.30
N ASP A 251 -1.86 7.94 -28.52
CA ASP A 251 -0.60 8.67 -28.76
C ASP A 251 0.23 8.06 -29.92
N GLU A 252 0.07 6.77 -30.24
CA GLU A 252 0.93 6.03 -31.20
C GLU A 252 0.37 5.97 -32.66
N ASN A 253 -0.45 6.94 -33.06
CA ASN A 253 -1.37 6.93 -34.23
C ASN A 253 -2.64 6.13 -33.93
N ALA A 254 -3.71 6.86 -33.59
CA ALA A 254 -5.00 6.34 -33.14
C ALA A 254 -5.60 5.26 -34.05
N SER A 255 -5.31 4.00 -33.72
CA SER A 255 -5.90 2.83 -34.33
C SER A 255 -7.40 2.76 -34.04
N ILE A 256 -8.14 1.95 -34.80
CA ILE A 256 -9.58 1.75 -34.57
C ILE A 256 -9.80 1.12 -33.17
N GLU A 257 -8.91 0.22 -32.74
CA GLU A 257 -8.98 -0.42 -31.44
C GLU A 257 -8.89 0.58 -30.28
N ALA A 258 -8.01 1.58 -30.36
CA ALA A 258 -7.88 2.64 -29.34
C ALA A 258 -9.20 3.38 -29.10
N ARG A 259 -9.89 3.69 -30.21
CA ARG A 259 -11.15 4.43 -30.20
C ARG A 259 -12.28 3.59 -29.61
N GLU A 260 -12.33 2.31 -29.97
CA GLU A 260 -13.31 1.37 -29.40
C GLU A 260 -13.07 1.15 -27.92
N ALA A 261 -11.81 1.07 -27.48
CA ALA A 261 -11.43 0.97 -26.07
C ALA A 261 -11.87 2.19 -25.26
N ALA A 262 -11.67 3.42 -25.78
CA ALA A 262 -12.15 4.65 -25.13
C ALA A 262 -13.68 4.66 -24.97
N ILE A 263 -14.41 4.24 -26.01
CA ILE A 263 -15.87 4.14 -25.97
C ILE A 263 -16.31 3.06 -24.97
N ALA A 264 -15.62 1.92 -24.91
CA ALA A 264 -15.91 0.84 -23.97
C ALA A 264 -15.69 1.28 -22.52
N ALA A 265 -14.60 2.02 -22.24
CA ALA A 265 -14.32 2.59 -20.92
C ALA A 265 -15.47 3.50 -20.44
N ASN A 266 -15.95 4.41 -21.29
CA ASN A 266 -17.09 5.27 -20.95
C ASN A 266 -18.41 4.49 -20.79
N ARG A 267 -18.60 3.35 -21.47
CA ARG A 267 -19.77 2.49 -21.25
C ARG A 267 -19.73 1.81 -19.88
N LEU A 268 -18.54 1.48 -19.38
CA LEU A 268 -18.35 0.91 -18.06
C LEU A 268 -18.66 1.94 -16.96
N SER A 269 -18.17 3.17 -17.10
CA SER A 269 -18.42 4.28 -16.15
C SER A 269 -18.77 5.57 -16.91
N PRO A 270 -20.06 5.84 -17.19
CA PRO A 270 -20.49 7.03 -17.94
C PRO A 270 -20.32 8.36 -17.21
N ASP A 271 -20.13 8.31 -15.90
CA ASP A 271 -19.89 9.41 -14.97
C ASP A 271 -18.39 9.75 -14.83
N LEU A 272 -17.50 8.91 -15.38
CA LEU A 272 -16.08 9.19 -15.42
C LEU A 272 -15.79 10.24 -16.49
N ILE A 273 -15.76 11.52 -16.08
CA ILE A 273 -15.49 12.70 -16.92
C ILE A 273 -14.38 12.48 -17.97
N PRO A 274 -13.15 12.04 -17.60
CA PRO A 274 -12.07 11.86 -18.58
C PRO A 274 -12.34 10.74 -19.60
N ALA A 275 -13.16 9.73 -19.25
CA ALA A 275 -13.61 8.72 -20.19
C ALA A 275 -14.66 9.27 -21.16
N ALA A 276 -15.60 10.09 -20.67
CA ALA A 276 -16.59 10.76 -21.51
C ALA A 276 -15.93 11.71 -22.52
N VAL A 277 -14.93 12.48 -22.09
CA VAL A 277 -14.14 13.38 -22.94
C VAL A 277 -13.42 12.60 -24.04
N LEU A 278 -12.65 11.55 -23.69
CA LEU A 278 -11.90 10.77 -24.68
C LEU A 278 -12.83 10.03 -25.65
N ALA A 279 -13.94 9.47 -25.15
CA ALA A 279 -14.94 8.83 -26.00
C ALA A 279 -15.62 9.86 -26.94
N ALA A 280 -15.79 11.12 -26.51
CA ALA A 280 -16.39 12.16 -27.35
C ALA A 280 -15.45 12.56 -28.47
N GLN A 281 -14.17 12.77 -28.16
CA GLN A 281 -13.12 12.99 -29.15
C GLN A 281 -13.08 11.83 -30.16
N SER A 282 -13.14 10.58 -29.69
CA SER A 282 -13.23 9.39 -30.56
C SER A 282 -14.42 9.44 -31.52
N TYR A 283 -15.60 9.86 -31.05
CA TYR A 283 -16.78 10.00 -31.91
C TYR A 283 -16.68 11.17 -32.88
N ILE A 284 -16.07 12.29 -32.49
CA ILE A 284 -15.83 13.45 -33.36
C ILE A 284 -14.91 13.06 -34.51
N MET A 285 -13.79 12.42 -34.21
CA MET A 285 -12.84 11.91 -35.21
C MET A 285 -13.47 10.89 -36.17
N ASN A 286 -14.47 10.14 -35.70
CA ASN A 286 -15.23 9.19 -36.52
C ASN A 286 -16.40 9.83 -37.29
N GLY A 287 -16.54 11.16 -37.28
CA GLY A 287 -17.63 11.87 -37.96
C GLY A 287 -19.01 11.59 -37.36
N LYS A 288 -19.08 11.22 -36.07
CA LYS A 288 -20.33 10.89 -35.34
C LYS A 288 -20.64 11.92 -34.25
N PRO A 289 -20.86 13.21 -34.57
CA PRO A 289 -21.03 14.28 -33.59
C PRO A 289 -22.27 14.07 -32.69
N LYS A 290 -23.35 13.49 -33.22
CA LYS A 290 -24.58 13.18 -32.45
C LYS A 290 -24.30 12.24 -31.27
N LEU A 291 -23.40 11.28 -31.44
CA LEU A 291 -23.03 10.35 -30.37
C LEU A 291 -22.15 11.03 -29.32
N ALA A 292 -21.22 11.90 -29.75
CA ALA A 292 -20.41 12.74 -28.85
C ALA A 292 -21.31 13.64 -27.98
N THR A 293 -22.28 14.34 -28.59
CA THR A 293 -23.27 15.14 -27.87
C THR A 293 -24.00 14.34 -26.80
N ARG A 294 -24.46 13.12 -27.14
CA ARG A 294 -25.23 12.28 -26.21
C ARG A 294 -24.41 11.86 -24.99
N ILE A 295 -23.15 11.44 -25.19
CA ILE A 295 -22.33 11.00 -24.06
C ILE A 295 -21.90 12.16 -23.16
N LEU A 296 -21.59 13.34 -23.73
CA LEU A 296 -21.21 14.51 -22.95
C LEU A 296 -22.40 15.04 -22.15
N LYS A 297 -23.62 15.05 -22.71
CA LYS A 297 -24.83 15.36 -21.96
C LYS A 297 -25.06 14.42 -20.77
N LYS A 298 -24.85 13.11 -20.97
CA LYS A 298 -24.98 12.12 -19.90
C LYS A 298 -23.94 12.32 -18.79
N ALA A 299 -22.70 12.63 -19.14
CA ALA A 299 -21.67 12.94 -18.15
C ALA A 299 -21.97 14.26 -17.41
N TRP A 300 -22.48 15.27 -18.12
CA TRP A 300 -22.89 16.56 -17.56
C TRP A 300 -24.07 16.44 -16.59
N GLU A 301 -25.00 15.52 -16.85
CA GLU A 301 -26.10 15.18 -15.94
C GLU A 301 -25.58 14.67 -14.59
N ALA A 302 -24.51 13.87 -14.60
CA ALA A 302 -23.89 13.36 -13.38
C ALA A 302 -23.08 14.43 -12.63
N GLN A 303 -22.22 15.17 -13.34
CA GLN A 303 -21.43 16.26 -12.78
C GLN A 303 -21.04 17.27 -13.88
N PRO A 304 -21.59 18.49 -13.87
CA PRO A 304 -21.09 19.58 -14.70
C PRO A 304 -19.58 19.80 -14.51
N HIS A 305 -18.82 19.92 -15.60
CA HIS A 305 -17.36 19.99 -15.52
C HIS A 305 -16.74 20.77 -16.70
N PRO A 306 -15.73 21.63 -16.48
CA PRO A 306 -15.07 22.41 -17.54
C PRO A 306 -14.60 21.57 -18.75
N ASP A 307 -13.95 20.43 -18.51
CA ASP A 307 -13.47 19.54 -19.59
C ASP A 307 -14.61 19.02 -20.49
N LEU A 308 -15.80 18.78 -19.93
CA LEU A 308 -16.97 18.37 -20.71
C LEU A 308 -17.46 19.52 -21.60
N ALA A 309 -17.42 20.76 -21.09
CA ALA A 309 -17.76 21.95 -21.87
C ALA A 309 -16.76 22.17 -23.01
N THR A 310 -15.46 22.03 -22.74
CA THR A 310 -14.39 22.10 -23.76
C THR A 310 -14.57 21.01 -24.83
N ALA A 311 -14.82 19.77 -24.42
CA ALA A 311 -15.10 18.67 -25.36
C ALA A 311 -16.38 18.91 -26.17
N PHE A 312 -17.41 19.52 -25.57
CA PHE A 312 -18.63 19.89 -26.28
C PHE A 312 -18.39 21.02 -27.28
N ALA A 313 -17.53 22.00 -26.96
CA ALA A 313 -17.11 23.04 -27.89
C ALA A 313 -16.42 22.45 -29.12
N ALA A 314 -15.52 21.46 -28.92
CA ALA A 314 -14.76 20.81 -29.98
C ALA A 314 -15.60 20.02 -31.01
N ILE A 315 -16.89 19.77 -30.76
CA ILE A 315 -17.79 19.12 -31.74
C ILE A 315 -17.96 20.00 -33.00
N VAL A 316 -18.02 21.32 -32.82
CA VAL A 316 -18.16 22.31 -33.91
C VAL A 316 -17.20 23.48 -33.61
N PRO A 317 -15.94 23.42 -34.06
CA PRO A 317 -14.94 24.42 -33.73
C PRO A 317 -15.22 25.78 -34.39
N ASP A 318 -15.71 25.79 -35.63
CA ASP A 318 -15.80 26.98 -36.49
C ASP A 318 -17.18 27.65 -36.50
N GLU A 319 -17.90 27.63 -35.37
CA GLU A 319 -19.20 28.30 -35.24
C GLU A 319 -19.08 29.72 -34.65
N THR A 320 -20.02 30.60 -35.01
CA THR A 320 -20.11 31.94 -34.40
C THR A 320 -20.50 31.85 -32.93
N ALA A 321 -20.17 32.86 -32.13
CA ALA A 321 -20.48 32.87 -30.70
C ALA A 321 -22.00 32.73 -30.41
N ALA A 322 -22.85 33.39 -31.20
CA ALA A 322 -24.30 33.26 -31.09
C ALA A 322 -24.80 31.83 -31.44
N ALA A 323 -24.21 31.18 -32.45
CA ALA A 323 -24.53 29.80 -32.79
C ALA A 323 -24.08 28.83 -31.70
N ARG A 324 -22.88 29.04 -31.14
CA ARG A 324 -22.35 28.27 -30.01
C ARG A 324 -23.27 28.35 -28.80
N LEU A 325 -23.67 29.55 -28.39
CA LEU A 325 -24.58 29.76 -27.26
C LEU A 325 -25.88 28.95 -27.45
N ARG A 326 -26.50 29.04 -28.64
CA ARG A 326 -27.72 28.26 -28.97
C ARG A 326 -27.49 26.74 -28.90
N ARG A 327 -26.34 26.25 -29.34
CA ARG A 327 -25.98 24.82 -29.31
C ARG A 327 -25.72 24.30 -27.89
N PHE A 328 -25.19 25.15 -27.01
CA PHE A 328 -24.94 24.82 -25.61
C PHE A 328 -26.21 24.88 -24.74
N GLU A 329 -27.27 25.58 -25.16
CA GLU A 329 -28.51 25.70 -24.37
C GLU A 329 -29.07 24.34 -23.89
N PRO A 330 -29.15 23.28 -24.73
CA PRO A 330 -29.62 21.97 -24.29
C PRO A 330 -28.68 21.23 -23.34
N LEU A 331 -27.43 21.65 -23.18
CA LEU A 331 -26.48 21.13 -22.17
C LEU A 331 -26.69 21.89 -20.85
N MET A 332 -26.74 23.22 -20.92
CA MET A 332 -26.95 24.09 -19.75
C MET A 332 -28.34 23.93 -19.12
N ALA A 333 -29.33 23.49 -19.89
CA ALA A 333 -30.68 23.22 -19.38
C ALA A 333 -30.76 22.01 -18.43
N ILE A 334 -29.76 21.12 -18.41
CA ILE A 334 -29.77 19.90 -17.58
C ILE A 334 -29.61 20.26 -16.10
N ASN A 335 -28.62 21.11 -15.77
CA ASN A 335 -28.30 21.52 -14.40
C ASN A 335 -28.17 23.05 -14.30
N PRO A 336 -29.25 23.82 -14.52
CA PRO A 336 -29.18 25.28 -14.75
C PRO A 336 -28.70 26.10 -13.55
N GLN A 337 -28.79 25.56 -12.33
CA GLN A 337 -28.41 26.24 -11.10
C GLN A 337 -26.99 25.88 -10.62
N ASP A 338 -26.37 24.87 -11.22
CA ASP A 338 -25.00 24.47 -10.88
C ASP A 338 -24.01 25.59 -11.20
N GLU A 339 -23.02 25.80 -10.32
CA GLU A 339 -22.07 26.90 -10.45
C GLU A 339 -21.30 26.84 -11.76
N GLU A 340 -20.89 25.65 -12.20
CA GLU A 340 -20.17 25.46 -13.46
C GLU A 340 -21.07 25.80 -14.65
N THR A 341 -22.35 25.43 -14.59
CA THR A 341 -23.31 25.75 -15.65
C THR A 341 -23.56 27.27 -15.74
N ARG A 342 -23.66 27.97 -14.61
CA ARG A 342 -23.83 29.42 -14.55
C ARG A 342 -22.60 30.16 -15.08
N MET A 343 -21.39 29.73 -14.68
CA MET A 343 -20.13 30.30 -15.18
C MET A 343 -19.98 30.05 -16.68
N LEU A 344 -20.22 28.83 -17.17
CA LEU A 344 -20.19 28.51 -18.59
C LEU A 344 -21.19 29.36 -19.40
N ARG A 345 -22.42 29.50 -18.89
CA ARG A 345 -23.43 30.34 -19.55
C ARG A 345 -22.98 31.80 -19.61
N ALA A 346 -22.38 32.33 -18.56
CA ALA A 346 -21.86 33.70 -18.55
C ALA A 346 -20.73 33.88 -19.59
N GLU A 347 -19.76 32.97 -19.64
CA GLU A 347 -18.67 32.98 -20.62
C GLU A 347 -19.17 32.93 -22.07
N LEU A 348 -20.17 32.09 -22.35
CA LEU A 348 -20.78 32.00 -23.68
C LEU A 348 -21.52 33.28 -24.09
N ASN A 349 -22.17 33.96 -23.14
CA ASN A 349 -22.82 35.25 -23.40
C ASN A 349 -21.80 36.38 -23.57
N ILE A 350 -20.70 36.38 -22.82
CA ILE A 350 -19.56 37.30 -23.02
C ILE A 350 -19.00 37.12 -24.43
N ALA A 351 -18.78 35.88 -24.87
CA ALA A 351 -18.29 35.61 -26.23
C ALA A 351 -19.27 36.08 -27.31
N ALA A 352 -20.57 36.10 -27.02
CA ALA A 352 -21.62 36.62 -27.89
C ALA A 352 -21.88 38.12 -27.72
N GLU A 353 -21.07 38.82 -26.92
CA GLU A 353 -21.17 40.25 -26.59
C GLU A 353 -22.50 40.66 -25.92
N ASP A 354 -23.26 39.71 -25.37
CA ASP A 354 -24.47 39.96 -24.57
C ASP A 354 -24.10 40.02 -23.07
N PHE A 355 -23.45 41.12 -22.68
CA PHE A 355 -23.02 41.33 -21.29
C PHE A 355 -24.20 41.39 -20.28
N PRO A 356 -25.36 42.00 -20.59
CA PRO A 356 -26.52 41.94 -19.70
C PRO A 356 -27.05 40.52 -19.46
N ALA A 357 -27.04 39.63 -20.47
CA ALA A 357 -27.36 38.22 -20.28
C ALA A 357 -26.28 37.49 -19.48
N ALA A 358 -25.00 37.78 -19.73
CA ALA A 358 -23.89 37.20 -18.97
C ALA A 358 -24.00 37.54 -17.46
N ARG A 359 -24.34 38.79 -17.12
CA ARG A 359 -24.58 39.22 -15.74
C ARG A 359 -25.72 38.45 -15.09
N ARG A 360 -26.86 38.30 -15.79
CA ARG A 360 -28.01 37.52 -15.30
C ARG A 360 -27.68 36.04 -15.11
N ALA A 361 -26.87 35.46 -15.99
CA ALA A 361 -26.46 34.06 -15.91
C ALA A 361 -25.50 33.81 -14.72
N LEU A 362 -24.50 34.68 -14.55
CA LEU A 362 -23.55 34.60 -13.44
C LEU A 362 -24.27 34.84 -12.10
N GLY A 363 -25.25 35.75 -12.08
CA GLY A 363 -26.04 36.12 -10.90
C GLY A 363 -25.16 36.52 -9.72
N ASN A 364 -25.46 35.99 -8.53
CA ASN A 364 -24.78 36.31 -7.27
C ASN A 364 -23.54 35.45 -6.94
N LEU A 365 -23.01 34.64 -7.87
CA LEU A 365 -21.85 33.78 -7.59
C LEU A 365 -20.60 34.55 -7.10
N PRO A 366 -20.27 35.74 -7.65
CA PRO A 366 -19.13 36.54 -7.17
C PRO A 366 -19.26 37.02 -5.72
N GLU A 367 -20.48 37.01 -5.16
CA GLU A 367 -20.76 37.36 -3.78
C GLU A 367 -20.96 36.14 -2.87
N SER A 368 -21.70 35.13 -3.32
CA SER A 368 -22.06 33.96 -2.50
C SER A 368 -20.95 32.91 -2.41
N HIS A 369 -20.23 32.68 -3.50
CA HIS A 369 -19.15 31.70 -3.58
C HIS A 369 -18.03 32.22 -4.51
N PRO A 370 -17.25 33.22 -4.06
CA PRO A 370 -16.26 33.89 -4.89
C PRO A 370 -15.11 32.96 -5.24
N THR A 371 -14.93 32.71 -6.54
CA THR A 371 -13.74 32.03 -7.08
C THR A 371 -13.01 32.98 -8.01
N ALA A 372 -11.72 32.72 -8.24
CA ALA A 372 -10.92 33.48 -9.20
C ALA A 372 -11.61 33.52 -10.58
N ARG A 373 -12.24 32.42 -11.01
CA ARG A 373 -13.01 32.36 -12.26
C ARG A 373 -14.28 33.21 -12.20
N SER A 374 -15.14 33.07 -11.18
CA SER A 374 -16.39 33.84 -11.11
C SER A 374 -16.14 35.36 -11.03
N LEU A 375 -15.11 35.78 -10.30
CA LEU A 375 -14.70 37.19 -10.21
C LEU A 375 -14.10 37.72 -11.52
N THR A 376 -13.32 36.89 -12.24
CA THR A 376 -12.76 37.28 -13.55
C THR A 376 -13.86 37.39 -14.60
N ILE A 377 -14.86 36.51 -14.59
CA ILE A 377 -16.05 36.61 -15.45
C ILE A 377 -16.80 37.92 -15.12
N MET A 378 -17.00 38.25 -13.84
CA MET A 378 -17.64 39.52 -13.45
C MET A 378 -16.84 40.74 -13.89
N ALA A 379 -15.51 40.69 -13.81
CA ALA A 379 -14.64 41.75 -14.33
C ALA A 379 -14.81 41.93 -15.85
N ALA A 380 -14.87 40.85 -16.61
CA ALA A 380 -15.10 40.88 -18.06
C ALA A 380 -16.49 41.45 -18.42
N ILE A 381 -17.54 41.05 -17.69
CA ILE A 381 -18.88 41.61 -17.85
C ILE A 381 -18.88 43.12 -17.57
N THR A 382 -18.28 43.52 -16.45
CA THR A 382 -18.24 44.94 -16.01
C THR A 382 -17.51 45.81 -17.03
N ARG A 383 -16.41 45.31 -17.60
CA ARG A 383 -15.71 45.99 -18.70
C ARG A 383 -16.57 46.08 -19.96
N GLY A 384 -17.22 44.99 -20.36
CA GLY A 384 -18.06 44.95 -21.56
C GLY A 384 -19.29 45.85 -21.49
N GLU A 385 -19.81 46.11 -20.29
CA GLU A 385 -20.90 47.08 -20.05
C GLU A 385 -20.44 48.54 -20.04
N GLY A 386 -19.13 48.81 -20.14
CA GLY A 386 -18.58 50.17 -20.19
C GLY A 386 -18.41 50.83 -18.82
N ALA A 387 -18.28 50.04 -17.74
CA ALA A 387 -17.99 50.59 -16.42
C ALA A 387 -16.52 51.05 -16.30
N ASP A 388 -16.25 51.88 -15.29
CA ASP A 388 -14.90 52.42 -15.02
C ASP A 388 -13.88 51.31 -14.71
N ASP A 389 -12.65 51.53 -15.18
CA ASP A 389 -11.49 50.66 -14.99
C ASP A 389 -11.14 50.45 -13.51
N VAL A 390 -11.54 51.38 -12.63
CA VAL A 390 -11.41 51.22 -11.17
C VAL A 390 -12.24 50.02 -10.68
N LEU A 391 -13.48 49.87 -11.15
CA LEU A 391 -14.35 48.75 -10.77
C LEU A 391 -13.83 47.42 -11.33
N VAL A 392 -13.38 47.42 -12.58
CA VAL A 392 -12.78 46.23 -13.22
C VAL A 392 -11.55 45.78 -12.44
N ARG A 393 -10.65 46.71 -12.08
CA ARG A 393 -9.48 46.42 -11.24
C ARG A 393 -9.88 45.90 -9.86
N GLY A 394 -10.93 46.46 -9.25
CA GLY A 394 -11.46 45.99 -7.97
C GLY A 394 -11.83 44.49 -8.00
N TRP A 395 -12.52 44.05 -9.05
CA TRP A 395 -12.87 42.63 -9.23
C TRP A 395 -11.64 41.74 -9.44
N LEU A 396 -10.69 42.17 -10.28
CA LEU A 396 -9.47 41.41 -10.55
C LEU A 396 -8.57 41.30 -9.31
N THR A 397 -8.46 42.35 -8.50
CA THR A 397 -7.71 42.32 -7.23
C THR A 397 -8.31 41.31 -6.27
N ARG A 398 -9.65 41.24 -6.16
CA ARG A 398 -10.33 40.22 -5.36
C ARG A 398 -10.09 38.81 -5.90
N ALA A 399 -9.96 38.63 -7.22
CA ALA A 399 -9.72 37.33 -7.83
C ALA A 399 -8.34 36.74 -7.46
N LEU A 400 -7.34 37.57 -7.15
CA LEU A 400 -5.98 37.11 -6.79
C LEU A 400 -5.94 36.31 -5.49
N THR A 401 -6.81 36.63 -4.54
CA THR A 401 -6.89 35.98 -3.22
C THR A 401 -8.02 34.97 -3.11
N ALA A 402 -8.93 34.95 -4.09
CA ALA A 402 -10.05 34.03 -4.10
C ALA A 402 -9.62 32.58 -4.37
N SER A 403 -10.46 31.63 -3.95
CA SER A 403 -10.30 30.22 -4.27
C SER A 403 -10.23 30.02 -5.79
N ARG A 404 -9.41 29.08 -6.26
CA ARG A 404 -9.39 28.70 -7.68
C ARG A 404 -10.60 27.83 -8.06
N GLY A 405 -11.49 27.55 -7.11
CA GLY A 405 -12.63 26.67 -7.28
C GLY A 405 -12.25 25.19 -7.21
N PRO A 406 -13.17 24.31 -7.63
CA PRO A 406 -12.95 22.87 -7.65
C PRO A 406 -11.72 22.46 -8.45
N LYS A 407 -11.02 21.43 -7.96
CA LYS A 407 -9.88 20.78 -8.60
C LYS A 407 -9.99 19.26 -8.41
N TRP A 408 -9.11 18.51 -9.07
CA TRP A 408 -8.97 17.09 -8.79
C TRP A 408 -8.24 16.91 -7.45
N VAL A 409 -8.92 16.36 -6.46
CA VAL A 409 -8.38 16.16 -5.11
C VAL A 409 -8.42 14.68 -4.77
N CYS A 410 -7.32 14.14 -4.26
CA CYS A 410 -7.28 12.77 -3.79
C CYS A 410 -8.11 12.61 -2.51
N ASP A 411 -9.07 11.68 -2.51
CA ASP A 411 -9.93 11.41 -1.35
C ASP A 411 -9.16 10.80 -0.16
N LYS A 412 -8.00 10.19 -0.42
CA LYS A 412 -7.19 9.51 0.60
C LYS A 412 -6.14 10.42 1.26
N CYS A 413 -5.46 11.24 0.47
CA CYS A 413 -4.32 12.04 0.96
C CYS A 413 -4.46 13.55 0.69
N HIS A 414 -5.58 13.99 0.12
CA HIS A 414 -5.88 15.39 -0.18
C HIS A 414 -4.90 16.09 -1.14
N ASN A 415 -3.98 15.35 -1.78
CA ASN A 415 -3.13 15.94 -2.81
C ASN A 415 -3.98 16.47 -3.99
N VAL A 416 -3.61 17.65 -4.49
CA VAL A 416 -4.37 18.43 -5.47
C VAL A 416 -3.69 18.33 -6.84
N TYR A 417 -4.48 18.13 -7.89
CA TYR A 417 -4.04 18.00 -9.27
C TYR A 417 -4.78 19.02 -10.16
N SER A 418 -4.09 19.51 -11.19
CA SER A 418 -4.70 20.32 -12.25
C SER A 418 -5.45 19.45 -13.26
N GLU A 419 -4.92 18.28 -13.58
CA GLU A 419 -5.50 17.33 -14.52
C GLU A 419 -5.81 16.00 -13.83
N TRP A 420 -6.80 15.28 -14.35
CA TRP A 420 -7.15 13.98 -13.80
C TRP A 420 -6.06 12.95 -14.13
N ALA A 421 -5.65 12.19 -13.10
CA ALA A 421 -4.76 11.04 -13.19
C ALA A 421 -5.45 9.76 -12.69
N PRO A 422 -5.14 8.58 -13.26
CA PRO A 422 -5.72 7.30 -12.83
C PRO A 422 -5.26 6.91 -11.43
N THR A 423 -4.03 7.30 -11.07
CA THR A 423 -3.38 7.01 -9.80
C THR A 423 -2.89 8.29 -9.15
N CYS A 424 -3.07 8.42 -7.84
CA CYS A 424 -2.52 9.53 -7.08
C CYS A 424 -1.01 9.34 -6.88
N GLU A 425 -0.18 10.29 -7.34
CA GLU A 425 1.28 10.31 -7.14
C GLU A 425 1.68 10.34 -5.66
N GLY A 426 0.94 11.07 -4.81
CA GLY A 426 1.26 11.17 -3.38
C GLY A 426 1.12 9.85 -2.60
N CYS A 427 0.02 9.11 -2.77
CA CYS A 427 -0.24 7.89 -1.98
C CYS A 427 -0.23 6.58 -2.81
N GLY A 428 -0.17 6.68 -4.14
CA GLY A 428 -0.25 5.55 -5.07
C GLY A 428 -1.62 4.86 -5.14
N GLY A 429 -2.70 5.54 -4.72
CA GLY A 429 -4.06 5.00 -4.79
C GLY A 429 -4.62 5.06 -6.21
N LEU A 430 -5.28 3.99 -6.66
CA LEU A 430 -5.99 3.90 -7.94
C LEU A 430 -7.43 4.42 -7.78
N ASP A 431 -7.89 5.26 -8.72
CA ASP A 431 -9.26 5.79 -8.78
C ASP A 431 -9.68 6.48 -7.46
N THR A 432 -8.83 7.40 -7.00
CA THR A 432 -9.05 8.16 -5.75
C THR A 432 -9.24 9.65 -5.96
N LEU A 433 -9.22 10.15 -7.20
CA LEU A 433 -9.39 11.58 -7.48
C LEU A 433 -10.87 11.93 -7.66
N SER A 434 -11.33 12.93 -6.91
CA SER A 434 -12.66 13.51 -7.02
C SER A 434 -12.58 14.99 -7.39
N TRP A 435 -13.54 15.50 -8.15
CA TRP A 435 -13.62 16.92 -8.50
C TRP A 435 -14.34 17.67 -7.40
N ARG A 436 -13.59 18.43 -6.60
CA ARG A 436 -14.12 19.19 -5.44
C ARG A 436 -13.19 20.33 -5.07
N GLU A 437 -13.68 21.23 -4.23
CA GLU A 437 -12.83 22.30 -3.70
C GLU A 437 -11.77 21.72 -2.74
N PRO A 438 -10.48 22.09 -2.90
CA PRO A 438 -9.45 21.66 -1.99
C PRO A 438 -9.68 22.23 -0.58
N PRO A 439 -9.34 21.49 0.49
CA PRO A 439 -9.39 22.04 1.85
C PRO A 439 -8.49 23.29 1.92
N GLN A 440 -8.93 24.32 2.65
CA GLN A 440 -8.32 25.67 2.69
C GLN A 440 -6.88 25.76 3.26
N SER A 441 -6.14 24.66 3.38
CA SER A 441 -4.75 24.69 3.81
C SER A 441 -3.82 25.10 2.66
N GLU A 442 -3.36 26.35 2.75
CA GLU A 442 -2.14 26.89 2.15
C GLU A 442 -2.12 27.01 0.61
N SER A 443 -2.83 28.01 0.12
CA SER A 443 -2.38 28.69 -1.10
C SER A 443 -1.09 29.45 -0.76
N PRO A 444 0.07 29.17 -1.40
CA PRO A 444 1.35 29.79 -1.07
C PRO A 444 1.43 31.31 -1.37
N MET A 445 0.32 31.93 -1.75
CA MET A 445 0.21 33.37 -2.00
C MET A 445 -0.30 34.20 -0.82
N ALA A 446 -0.66 33.57 0.32
CA ALA A 446 -1.26 34.28 1.46
C ALA A 446 -0.39 35.43 1.99
N HIS A 447 0.95 35.32 1.95
CA HIS A 447 1.82 36.33 2.55
C HIS A 447 1.99 37.62 1.73
N GLY A 448 1.73 37.59 0.42
CA GLY A 448 1.86 38.78 -0.44
C GLY A 448 0.60 39.65 -0.48
N SER A 449 -0.57 39.06 -0.19
CA SER A 449 -1.87 39.72 -0.35
C SER A 449 -2.33 40.52 0.86
N ASP A 450 -1.81 40.24 2.05
CA ASP A 450 -2.21 40.91 3.29
C ASP A 450 -1.78 42.41 3.34
N MET A 451 -0.89 42.83 2.45
CA MET A 451 -0.39 44.22 2.35
C MET A 451 -1.10 45.07 1.28
N LEU A 452 -1.90 44.46 0.39
CA LEU A 452 -2.59 45.18 -0.70
C LEU A 452 -3.65 46.20 -0.24
N PRO A 453 -4.43 45.98 0.85
CA PRO A 453 -5.41 46.96 1.32
C PRO A 453 -4.79 48.31 1.72
N LEU A 454 -3.52 48.30 2.17
CA LEU A 454 -2.80 49.52 2.58
C LEU A 454 -2.37 50.39 1.38
N ILE A 455 -2.10 49.77 0.23
CA ILE A 455 -1.65 50.47 -0.98
C ILE A 455 -2.84 51.06 -1.74
N VAL A 456 -3.95 50.32 -1.85
CA VAL A 456 -5.15 50.76 -2.59
C VAL A 456 -5.92 51.84 -1.83
N GLY A 457 -5.92 51.82 -0.49
CA GLY A 457 -6.54 52.86 0.34
C GLY A 457 -5.94 54.26 0.15
N HIS A 458 -4.66 54.35 -0.25
CA HIS A 458 -3.97 55.62 -0.50
C HIS A 458 -4.27 56.24 -1.87
N LEU A 459 -4.62 55.43 -2.88
CA LEU A 459 -4.94 55.96 -4.22
C LEU A 459 -6.32 56.61 -4.25
N ALA A 460 -7.30 56.04 -3.54
CA ALA A 460 -8.64 56.65 -3.41
C ALA A 460 -8.64 57.99 -2.66
N SER A 461 -7.65 58.22 -1.79
CA SER A 461 -7.49 59.50 -1.06
C SER A 461 -6.67 60.54 -1.83
N ALA A 462 -5.85 60.13 -2.81
CA ALA A 462 -5.11 61.04 -3.67
C ALA A 462 -6.02 61.67 -4.75
N ASP A 463 -6.96 60.91 -5.32
CA ASP A 463 -7.87 61.42 -6.34
C ASP A 463 -8.91 62.41 -5.77
N ALA A 464 -9.35 62.22 -4.52
CA ALA A 464 -10.27 63.14 -3.83
C ALA A 464 -9.61 64.49 -3.43
N ALA A 465 -8.27 64.55 -3.37
CA ALA A 465 -7.54 65.77 -3.01
C ALA A 465 -7.14 66.63 -4.23
N GLY A 466 -7.34 66.13 -5.46
CA GLY A 466 -6.94 66.79 -6.70
C GLY A 466 -7.99 67.71 -7.32
N GLU A 467 -9.27 67.56 -6.98
CA GLU A 467 -10.37 68.32 -7.61
C GLU A 467 -10.63 69.70 -6.97
N ASP A 468 -10.10 69.99 -5.77
CA ASP A 468 -10.48 71.19 -4.99
C ASP A 468 -9.54 72.40 -5.16
N ARG A 469 -8.69 72.40 -6.21
CA ARG A 469 -7.63 73.45 -6.39
C ARG A 469 -7.72 74.29 -7.65
N LEU A 470 -8.81 74.18 -8.41
CA LEU A 470 -9.05 74.98 -9.62
C LEU A 470 -10.35 75.78 -9.53
N ASP A 471 -10.57 76.52 -8.46
CA ASP A 471 -11.44 77.71 -8.52
C ASP A 471 -11.26 78.61 -7.29
N ARG A 472 -10.36 79.59 -7.39
CA ARG A 472 -10.47 80.88 -6.68
C ARG A 472 -9.35 81.83 -7.10
N SER A 473 -9.57 82.53 -8.19
CA SER A 473 -9.01 83.86 -8.43
C SER A 473 -10.17 84.85 -8.46
N GLY A 474 -10.22 85.78 -7.52
CA GLY A 474 -11.29 86.79 -7.47
C GLY A 474 -11.30 87.63 -6.20
N ASP A 475 -10.40 88.61 -6.18
CA ASP A 475 -10.59 90.01 -5.76
C ASP A 475 -10.83 90.47 -4.30
N SER A 476 -10.04 91.53 -4.01
CA SER A 476 -10.30 92.76 -3.23
C SER A 476 -10.43 92.78 -1.70
N ASP A 477 -9.38 93.34 -1.09
CA ASP A 477 -9.35 94.57 -0.27
C ASP A 477 -10.03 94.70 1.13
N ALA A 478 -9.14 95.10 2.07
CA ALA A 478 -9.28 96.19 3.04
C ALA A 478 -9.67 95.92 4.52
N ASN A 479 -8.64 96.11 5.37
CA ASN A 479 -8.56 97.03 6.52
C ASN A 479 -8.86 96.59 7.98
N GLY A 480 -7.95 97.06 8.88
CA GLY A 480 -8.16 97.34 10.32
C GLY A 480 -7.55 96.31 11.28
N HIS A 481 -6.38 96.55 11.91
CA HIS A 481 -6.17 97.20 13.22
C HIS A 481 -6.72 96.38 14.41
N ASP A 482 -6.09 96.23 15.58
CA ASP A 482 -4.80 96.58 16.18
C ASP A 482 -4.80 95.88 17.58
N GLU A 483 -3.68 95.95 18.30
CA GLU A 483 -3.50 95.81 19.76
C GLU A 483 -3.46 94.39 20.39
N THR A 484 -2.27 93.87 20.73
CA THR A 484 -1.54 93.97 22.04
C THR A 484 -2.24 93.22 23.19
N MET A 485 -1.61 92.46 24.09
CA MET A 485 -0.38 92.65 24.85
C MET A 485 -0.21 91.42 25.79
N ILE A 486 1.04 90.99 26.10
CA ILE A 486 1.58 90.71 27.47
C ILE A 486 0.91 89.60 28.33
N ILE A 487 1.54 88.70 29.11
CA ILE A 487 2.89 88.44 29.66
C ILE A 487 2.82 87.08 30.42
N ASP A 488 3.95 86.36 30.49
CA ASP A 488 4.53 85.50 31.56
C ASP A 488 3.62 84.59 32.45
N GLU A 489 4.04 83.52 33.11
CA GLU A 489 5.35 82.94 33.45
C GLU A 489 5.09 81.50 33.96
N ASP A 490 6.17 80.73 34.06
CA ASP A 490 6.41 79.66 35.04
C ASP A 490 5.68 78.31 35.00
N GLY A 491 6.50 77.25 35.13
CA GLY A 491 6.02 75.98 35.67
C GLY A 491 6.84 74.75 35.31
N ALA A 492 8.03 74.62 35.91
CA ALA A 492 8.94 73.49 35.80
C ALA A 492 8.32 72.11 36.11
N GLY A 493 8.91 71.05 35.53
CA GLY A 493 8.80 69.68 36.10
C GLY A 493 8.98 68.53 35.11
N ARG A 494 10.23 68.13 34.85
CA ARG A 494 10.63 66.81 34.26
C ARG A 494 10.50 65.68 35.30
N PRO A 495 10.72 64.39 34.96
CA PRO A 495 11.11 63.79 33.67
C PRO A 495 10.06 62.92 32.98
#